data_AF-A0A8T3WB94-F1
#
_entry.id   AF-A0A8T3WB94-F1
#
_cell.length_a   1.000
_cell.length_b   1.000
_cell.length_c   1.000
_cell.angle_alpha   90.00
_cell.angle_beta   90.00
_cell.angle_gamma   90.00
#
_symmetry.space_group_name_H-M   'P 1'
#
loop_
_entity.id
_entity.type
_entity.pdbx_description
1 polymer ?
#
loop_
_entity_poly.entity_id
_entity_poly.type
_entity_poly.pdbx_seq_one_letter_code
_entity_poly.pdbx_strand_id
1 'polypeptide(L)'
;MQHLETLVRHMAHSHRNDLKVRRKKISIYPRIGHSRKLSSNNAPMAMGKFYEFLSQAFYGGKLEEEIEITDGNGDETTTRPDIINVDENIIYEVKASQRARGFLLQDRQIEFYRSMQANFLSDETEYPRIYFLLYVHSFEGVKSHWKGNTDEMYNALCAKTLCSIVIPFNIILELYNPSKGTNDLVYRYDNESKYDVGTKVRSGTLVRLFKEPKKVIKELCLDPNDYSITRSRVPRGMHIISDRCKRIKQFPVVRIDYKHHNQWSEAFVKTYLGDVPF
;
A
#
# COMPACT_ATOMS: atom_id res chain seq x y z
N MET A 1 9.05 24.61 -5.64
CA MET A 1 10.10 23.61 -5.98
C MET A 1 10.33 22.55 -4.88
N GLN A 2 9.91 22.76 -3.62
CA GLN A 2 10.16 21.82 -2.50
C GLN A 2 9.49 20.43 -2.59
N HIS A 3 8.45 20.21 -3.40
CA HIS A 3 7.69 18.93 -3.39
C HIS A 3 8.28 17.77 -4.20
N LEU A 4 9.26 18.03 -5.09
CA LEU A 4 9.96 16.96 -5.80
C LEU A 4 11.02 16.30 -4.91
N GLU A 5 11.55 17.05 -3.95
CA GLU A 5 12.70 16.63 -3.15
C GLU A 5 12.33 15.52 -2.16
N THR A 6 11.13 15.49 -1.58
CA THR A 6 10.78 14.51 -0.55
C THR A 6 10.75 13.07 -1.07
N LEU A 7 10.02 12.80 -2.16
CA LEU A 7 9.94 11.44 -2.72
C LEU A 7 11.27 11.03 -3.34
N VAL A 8 11.98 11.95 -4.02
CA VAL A 8 13.31 11.67 -4.56
C VAL A 8 14.32 11.38 -3.44
N ARG A 9 14.29 12.12 -2.33
CA ARG A 9 15.16 11.87 -1.17
C ARG A 9 14.83 10.52 -0.53
N HIS A 10 13.55 10.18 -0.40
CA HIS A 10 13.15 8.87 0.12
C HIS A 10 13.64 7.75 -0.80
N MET A 11 13.38 7.83 -2.11
CA MET A 11 13.92 6.90 -3.10
C MET A 11 15.45 6.81 -3.06
N ALA A 12 16.13 7.94 -2.91
CA ALA A 12 17.59 8.01 -2.81
C ALA A 12 18.12 7.28 -1.56
N HIS A 13 17.40 7.41 -0.45
CA HIS A 13 17.71 6.73 0.79
C HIS A 13 17.47 5.22 0.67
N SER A 14 16.25 4.80 0.30
CA SER A 14 15.85 3.40 0.26
C SER A 14 16.56 2.58 -0.84
N HIS A 15 17.12 3.24 -1.87
CA HIS A 15 17.90 2.60 -2.93
C HIS A 15 19.36 3.06 -3.01
N ARG A 16 19.95 3.53 -1.90
CA ARG A 16 21.33 4.08 -1.90
C ARG A 16 22.37 3.16 -2.56
N ASN A 17 22.15 1.85 -2.52
CA ASN A 17 23.04 0.83 -3.07
C ASN A 17 22.72 0.43 -4.54
N ASP A 18 21.56 0.80 -5.08
CA ASP A 18 21.06 0.33 -6.39
C ASP A 18 20.86 1.46 -7.42
N LEU A 19 20.91 2.72 -6.98
CA LEU A 19 20.69 3.87 -7.85
C LEU A 19 21.87 4.13 -8.79
N LYS A 20 21.70 3.81 -10.07
CA LYS A 20 22.58 4.30 -11.14
C LYS A 20 22.01 5.57 -11.75
N VAL A 21 22.40 6.74 -11.24
CA VAL A 21 22.06 8.02 -11.88
C VAL A 21 22.91 8.19 -13.14
N ARG A 22 22.33 7.94 -14.32
CA ARG A 22 22.96 8.24 -15.61
C ARG A 22 22.19 9.37 -16.29
N ARG A 23 22.84 10.54 -16.44
CA ARG A 23 22.39 11.75 -17.20
C ARG A 23 20.85 11.95 -17.21
N LYS A 24 20.30 12.65 -16.21
CA LYS A 24 18.86 13.06 -16.13
C LYS A 24 17.82 11.92 -16.22
N LYS A 25 18.21 10.64 -16.20
CA LYS A 25 17.32 9.47 -16.17
C LYS A 25 17.44 8.80 -14.79
N ILE A 26 16.32 8.62 -14.10
CA ILE A 26 16.23 7.76 -12.91
C ILE A 26 15.71 6.41 -13.39
N SER A 27 16.58 5.40 -13.35
CA SER A 27 16.22 4.01 -13.61
C SER A 27 16.34 3.25 -12.29
N ILE A 28 15.24 2.67 -11.83
CA ILE A 28 15.24 1.77 -10.68
C ILE A 28 14.85 0.40 -11.18
N TYR A 29 15.78 -0.53 -11.03
CA TYR A 29 15.55 -1.93 -11.33
C TYR A 29 15.16 -2.58 -10.00
N PRO A 30 13.90 -3.04 -9.85
CA PRO A 30 13.52 -3.78 -8.65
C PRO A 30 14.48 -4.95 -8.44
N ARG A 31 14.88 -5.20 -7.18
CA ARG A 31 15.68 -6.37 -6.81
C ARG A 31 14.80 -7.60 -6.95
N ILE A 32 14.68 -8.10 -8.18
CA ILE A 32 14.00 -9.35 -8.46
C ILE A 32 14.97 -10.46 -8.06
N GLY A 33 14.68 -11.16 -6.97
CA GLY A 33 15.30 -12.46 -6.69
C GLY A 33 15.19 -13.32 -7.96
N HIS A 34 16.31 -13.88 -8.39
CA HIS A 34 16.47 -14.50 -9.70
C HIS A 34 15.28 -15.41 -10.12
N SER A 35 14.77 -15.14 -11.33
CA SER A 35 13.95 -16.03 -12.15
C SER A 35 12.53 -16.39 -11.68
N ARG A 36 11.56 -15.51 -11.94
CA ARG A 36 10.26 -15.99 -12.43
C ARG A 36 9.78 -15.12 -13.59
N LYS A 37 9.48 -15.76 -14.72
CA LYS A 37 8.93 -15.11 -15.91
C LYS A 37 7.67 -14.34 -15.50
N LEU A 38 7.59 -13.07 -15.88
CA LEU A 38 6.42 -12.16 -15.77
C LEU A 38 5.18 -12.64 -16.56
N SER A 39 5.12 -13.91 -16.95
CA SER A 39 4.03 -14.50 -17.73
C SER A 39 2.93 -15.00 -16.82
N SER A 40 2.27 -14.11 -16.08
CA SER A 40 0.96 -14.45 -15.52
C SER A 40 -0.10 -14.25 -16.60
N ASN A 41 -0.75 -15.32 -17.06
CA ASN A 41 -1.91 -15.23 -17.96
C ASN A 41 -3.15 -14.59 -17.28
N ASN A 42 -3.06 -14.27 -15.99
CA ASN A 42 -4.11 -13.63 -15.22
C ASN A 42 -3.86 -12.11 -15.12
N ALA A 43 -4.68 -11.33 -15.84
CA ALA A 43 -4.52 -9.89 -15.95
C ALA A 43 -4.63 -9.11 -14.62
N PRO A 44 -5.62 -9.38 -13.73
CA PRO A 44 -5.63 -8.85 -12.37
C PRO A 44 -4.31 -9.06 -11.60
N MET A 45 -3.72 -10.26 -11.70
CA MET A 45 -2.49 -10.59 -10.99
C MET A 45 -1.29 -9.83 -11.58
N ALA A 46 -1.19 -9.74 -12.91
CA ALA A 46 -0.17 -8.94 -13.58
C ALA A 46 -0.23 -7.46 -13.15
N MET A 47 -1.45 -6.91 -13.05
CA MET A 47 -1.66 -5.54 -12.58
C MET A 47 -1.23 -5.37 -11.12
N GLY A 48 -1.53 -6.33 -10.23
CA GLY A 48 -1.03 -6.34 -8.86
C GLY A 48 0.49 -6.23 -8.83
N LYS A 49 1.17 -7.14 -9.54
CA LYS A 49 2.64 -7.17 -9.66
C LYS A 49 3.22 -5.86 -10.20
N PHE A 50 2.58 -5.22 -11.17
CA PHE A 50 3.01 -3.91 -11.65
C PHE A 50 3.08 -2.89 -10.51
N TYR A 51 2.03 -2.80 -9.68
CA TYR A 51 1.97 -1.83 -8.59
C TYR A 51 2.89 -2.22 -7.43
N GLU A 52 3.13 -3.50 -7.19
CA GLU A 52 4.16 -3.98 -6.28
C GLU A 52 5.56 -3.50 -6.73
N PHE A 53 5.95 -3.74 -7.99
CA PHE A 53 7.24 -3.26 -8.51
C PHE A 53 7.37 -1.74 -8.49
N LEU A 54 6.28 -1.03 -8.83
CA LEU A 54 6.23 0.43 -8.74
C LEU A 54 6.47 0.91 -7.32
N SER A 55 5.85 0.25 -6.34
CA SER A 55 5.97 0.59 -4.92
C SER A 55 7.35 0.25 -4.39
N GLN A 56 7.90 -0.92 -4.72
CA GLN A 56 9.27 -1.29 -4.35
C GLN A 56 10.28 -0.27 -4.88
N ALA A 57 10.09 0.21 -6.11
CA ALA A 57 10.95 1.24 -6.69
C ALA A 57 10.80 2.64 -6.03
N PHE A 58 9.73 2.89 -5.28
CA PHE A 58 9.56 4.15 -4.56
C PHE A 58 10.05 4.08 -3.11
N TYR A 59 9.83 2.94 -2.46
CA TYR A 59 9.95 2.78 -1.01
C TYR A 59 10.99 1.73 -0.59
N GLY A 60 11.72 1.14 -1.55
CA GLY A 60 12.66 0.05 -1.28
C GLY A 60 11.98 -1.25 -0.85
N GLY A 61 12.70 -2.04 -0.05
CA GLY A 61 12.23 -3.30 0.50
C GLY A 61 12.33 -4.51 -0.45
N LYS A 62 11.98 -5.68 0.08
CA LYS A 62 11.92 -6.96 -0.63
C LYS A 62 10.47 -7.31 -0.95
N LEU A 63 10.26 -7.95 -2.10
CA LEU A 63 8.97 -8.49 -2.54
C LEU A 63 8.85 -9.95 -2.14
N GLU A 64 7.61 -10.41 -1.95
CA GLU A 64 7.25 -11.83 -1.79
C GLU A 64 8.01 -12.56 -0.66
N GLU A 65 8.47 -11.83 0.36
CA GLU A 65 9.11 -12.43 1.54
C GLU A 65 8.02 -12.94 2.49
N GLU A 66 8.09 -14.22 2.82
CA GLU A 66 7.19 -14.87 3.75
C GLU A 66 7.63 -14.57 5.19
N ILE A 67 6.67 -14.19 6.03
CA ILE A 67 6.86 -13.98 7.45
C ILE A 67 6.06 -15.06 8.18
N GLU A 68 6.71 -15.77 9.06
CA GLU A 68 6.06 -16.65 10.03
C GLU A 68 5.62 -15.81 11.24
N ILE A 69 4.35 -15.96 11.61
CA ILE A 69 3.75 -15.28 12.75
C ILE A 69 3.21 -16.36 13.67
N THR A 70 3.68 -16.37 14.90
CA THR A 70 3.03 -17.13 15.98
C THR A 70 1.95 -16.24 16.60
N ASP A 71 0.72 -16.72 16.64
CA ASP A 71 -0.37 -16.00 17.30
C ASP A 71 -0.34 -16.18 18.84
N GLY A 72 -1.25 -15.50 19.55
CA GLY A 72 -1.32 -15.58 21.02
C GLY A 72 -1.69 -16.97 21.57
N ASN A 73 -2.15 -17.88 20.73
CA ASN A 73 -2.44 -19.28 21.09
C ASN A 73 -1.25 -20.21 20.81
N GLY A 74 -0.17 -19.70 20.21
CA GLY A 74 0.97 -20.49 19.77
C GLY A 74 0.82 -21.09 18.36
N ASP A 75 -0.24 -20.74 17.62
CA ASP A 75 -0.43 -21.25 16.26
C ASP A 75 0.43 -20.46 15.27
N GLU A 76 1.20 -21.18 14.45
CA GLU A 76 2.04 -20.59 13.42
C GLU A 76 1.25 -20.37 12.13
N THR A 77 1.24 -19.12 11.65
CA THR A 77 0.68 -18.73 10.36
C THR A 77 1.72 -18.03 9.53
N THR A 78 1.94 -18.50 8.31
CA THR A 78 2.78 -17.80 7.32
C THR A 78 1.95 -16.76 6.58
N THR A 79 2.46 -15.53 6.48
CA THR A 79 1.90 -14.46 5.66
C THR A 79 2.93 -13.94 4.68
N ARG A 80 2.46 -13.22 3.66
CA ARG A 80 3.32 -12.63 2.64
C ARG A 80 2.82 -11.23 2.31
N PRO A 81 3.29 -10.21 3.04
CA PRO A 81 3.05 -8.82 2.66
C PRO A 81 3.61 -8.54 1.28
N ASP A 82 3.08 -7.53 0.61
CA ASP A 82 3.54 -7.21 -0.74
C ASP A 82 5.00 -6.74 -0.74
N ILE A 83 5.37 -5.84 0.19
CA ILE A 83 6.74 -5.35 0.35
C ILE A 83 7.10 -5.25 1.84
N ILE A 84 8.30 -5.71 2.19
CA ILE A 84 8.88 -5.56 3.54
C ILE A 84 10.18 -4.78 3.44
N ASN A 85 10.30 -3.68 4.18
CA ASN A 85 11.52 -2.91 4.36
C ASN A 85 12.01 -3.09 5.80
N VAL A 86 12.86 -4.09 6.00
CA VAL A 86 13.43 -4.45 7.31
C VAL A 86 14.26 -3.30 7.88
N ASP A 87 15.04 -2.60 7.05
CA ASP A 87 15.93 -1.51 7.49
C ASP A 87 15.15 -0.33 8.09
N GLU A 88 13.93 -0.08 7.62
CA GLU A 88 13.06 1.00 8.09
C GLU A 88 11.96 0.51 9.05
N ASN A 89 11.89 -0.80 9.33
CA ASN A 89 10.80 -1.49 10.03
C ASN A 89 9.40 -1.11 9.46
N ILE A 90 9.28 -1.18 8.13
CA ILE A 90 8.04 -0.82 7.41
C ILE A 90 7.54 -1.99 6.57
N ILE A 91 6.24 -2.24 6.67
CA ILE A 91 5.50 -3.18 5.83
C ILE A 91 4.52 -2.40 4.95
N TYR A 92 4.39 -2.83 3.70
CA TYR A 92 3.58 -2.18 2.70
C TYR A 92 2.64 -3.19 2.05
N GLU A 93 1.33 -2.90 2.07
CA GLU A 93 0.29 -3.56 1.31
C GLU A 93 -0.09 -2.71 0.09
N VAL A 94 -0.17 -3.31 -1.09
CA VAL A 94 -0.43 -2.60 -2.34
C VAL A 94 -1.81 -2.96 -2.88
N LYS A 95 -2.68 -1.96 -2.99
CA LYS A 95 -3.99 -2.08 -3.64
C LYS A 95 -4.08 -1.16 -4.85
N ALA A 96 -4.71 -1.66 -5.90
CA ALA A 96 -5.04 -0.86 -7.07
C ALA A 96 -6.53 -0.92 -7.40
N SER A 97 -7.10 0.23 -7.72
CA SER A 97 -8.47 0.35 -8.16
C SER A 97 -8.63 1.21 -9.40
N GLN A 98 -9.56 0.81 -10.26
CA GLN A 98 -9.98 1.64 -11.38
C GLN A 98 -10.73 2.86 -10.84
N ARG A 99 -10.62 3.99 -11.52
CA ARG A 99 -11.39 5.21 -11.23
C ARG A 99 -12.87 4.87 -11.10
N ALA A 100 -13.53 5.52 -10.14
CA ALA A 100 -14.92 5.28 -9.75
C ALA A 100 -15.19 3.89 -9.15
N ARG A 101 -14.20 3.00 -9.07
CA ARG A 101 -14.27 1.76 -8.30
C ARG A 101 -13.61 1.94 -6.94
N GLY A 102 -14.20 1.31 -5.93
CA GLY A 102 -13.62 1.22 -4.58
C GLY A 102 -12.56 0.14 -4.50
N PHE A 103 -12.05 -0.12 -3.30
CA PHE A 103 -11.27 -1.34 -3.01
C PHE A 103 -11.92 -2.08 -1.85
N LEU A 104 -11.70 -3.39 -1.80
CA LEU A 104 -12.22 -4.25 -0.75
C LEU A 104 -11.12 -4.48 0.28
N LEU A 105 -11.43 -4.22 1.55
CA LEU A 105 -10.68 -4.68 2.71
C LEU A 105 -11.28 -6.02 3.12
N GLN A 106 -10.62 -7.11 2.74
CA GLN A 106 -11.08 -8.46 3.09
C GLN A 106 -10.81 -8.69 4.59
N ASP A 107 -11.75 -9.30 5.29
CA ASP A 107 -11.65 -9.56 6.73
C ASP A 107 -10.37 -10.31 7.08
N ARG A 108 -10.13 -11.41 6.36
CA ARG A 108 -8.94 -12.24 6.53
C ARG A 108 -7.66 -11.43 6.38
N GLN A 109 -7.61 -10.52 5.41
CA GLN A 109 -6.46 -9.65 5.21
C GLN A 109 -6.26 -8.66 6.37
N ILE A 110 -7.35 -8.06 6.86
CA ILE A 110 -7.25 -7.12 7.99
C ILE A 110 -6.80 -7.86 9.24
N GLU A 111 -7.34 -9.05 9.50
CA GLU A 111 -6.95 -9.85 10.66
C GLU A 111 -5.47 -10.23 10.59
N PHE A 112 -4.95 -10.59 9.42
CA PHE A 112 -3.52 -10.81 9.25
C PHE A 112 -2.67 -9.59 9.62
N TYR A 113 -3.06 -8.40 9.16
CA TYR A 113 -2.30 -7.19 9.51
C TYR A 113 -2.43 -6.81 10.98
N ARG A 114 -3.54 -7.18 11.65
CA ARG A 114 -3.67 -7.05 13.12
C ARG A 114 -2.70 -7.96 13.84
N SER A 115 -2.65 -9.25 13.47
CA SER A 115 -1.70 -10.21 14.05
C SER A 115 -0.25 -9.78 13.76
N MET A 116 0.06 -9.29 12.56
CA MET A 116 1.36 -8.71 12.25
C MET A 116 1.70 -7.52 13.15
N GLN A 117 0.78 -6.57 13.32
CA GLN A 117 1.03 -5.39 14.17
C GLN A 117 1.30 -5.79 15.62
N ALA A 118 0.69 -6.88 16.09
CA ALA A 118 0.81 -7.38 17.46
C ALA A 118 2.07 -8.23 17.69
N ASN A 119 2.44 -9.07 16.72
CA ASN A 119 3.40 -10.16 16.92
C ASN A 119 4.71 -9.99 16.13
N PHE A 120 4.78 -9.05 15.19
CA PHE A 120 6.00 -8.79 14.44
C PHE A 120 6.99 -8.02 15.32
N LEU A 121 7.77 -8.77 16.09
CA LEU A 121 8.81 -8.28 16.97
C LEU A 121 10.15 -8.32 16.23
N SER A 122 10.47 -7.26 15.50
CA SER A 122 11.85 -7.01 15.07
C SER A 122 12.51 -6.12 16.13
N ASP A 123 13.24 -6.74 17.05
CA ASP A 123 13.79 -6.13 18.27
C ASP A 123 12.72 -5.53 19.21
N GLU A 124 12.81 -5.84 20.50
CA GLU A 124 11.80 -5.57 21.55
C GLU A 124 11.40 -4.08 21.77
N THR A 125 11.88 -3.16 20.93
CA THR A 125 11.76 -1.71 21.14
C THR A 125 10.96 -0.95 20.08
N GLU A 126 10.68 -1.51 18.90
CA GLU A 126 9.92 -0.81 17.85
C GLU A 126 8.91 -1.70 17.10
N TYR A 127 7.64 -1.32 17.15
CA TYR A 127 6.57 -1.96 16.37
C TYR A 127 6.67 -1.58 14.90
N PRO A 128 6.40 -2.51 13.96
CA PRO A 128 6.45 -2.19 12.54
C PRO A 128 5.40 -1.15 12.17
N ARG A 129 5.75 -0.31 11.21
CA ARG A 129 4.78 0.57 10.56
C ARG A 129 4.16 -0.15 9.38
N ILE A 130 2.86 -0.39 9.42
CA ILE A 130 2.13 -0.98 8.31
C ILE A 130 1.43 0.14 7.52
N TYR A 131 1.68 0.20 6.22
CA TYR A 131 1.05 1.15 5.30
C TYR A 131 0.33 0.46 4.15
N PHE A 132 -0.78 1.03 3.72
CA PHE A 132 -1.50 0.63 2.53
C PHE A 132 -1.27 1.66 1.43
N LEU A 133 -0.73 1.21 0.29
CA LEU A 133 -0.53 2.00 -0.91
C LEU A 133 -1.69 1.79 -1.87
N LEU A 134 -2.52 2.81 -1.99
CA LEU A 134 -3.72 2.78 -2.79
C LEU A 134 -3.48 3.52 -4.11
N TYR A 135 -3.37 2.77 -5.20
CA TYR A 135 -3.25 3.32 -6.54
C TYR A 135 -4.60 3.45 -7.22
N VAL A 136 -4.85 4.60 -7.85
CA VAL A 136 -6.05 4.84 -8.66
C VAL A 136 -5.64 4.95 -10.13
N HIS A 137 -6.31 4.23 -11.03
CA HIS A 137 -6.01 4.26 -12.47
C HIS A 137 -7.25 4.40 -13.35
N SER A 138 -7.08 4.94 -14.56
CA SER A 138 -8.14 5.04 -15.58
C SER A 138 -8.11 3.91 -16.63
N PHE A 139 -7.32 2.86 -16.38
CA PHE A 139 -7.23 1.72 -17.29
C PHE A 139 -8.42 0.77 -17.10
N GLU A 140 -9.24 0.63 -18.13
CA GLU A 140 -10.48 -0.15 -18.14
C GLU A 140 -10.25 -1.58 -18.67
N GLY A 141 -11.16 -2.49 -18.35
CA GLY A 141 -11.17 -3.85 -18.93
C GLY A 141 -10.14 -4.84 -18.37
N VAL A 142 -9.18 -4.40 -17.56
CA VAL A 142 -8.11 -5.26 -16.99
C VAL A 142 -8.67 -6.45 -16.24
N LYS A 143 -9.73 -6.26 -15.45
CA LYS A 143 -10.27 -7.31 -14.57
C LYS A 143 -11.19 -8.33 -15.26
N SER A 144 -11.67 -8.07 -16.48
CA SER A 144 -12.72 -8.89 -17.09
C SER A 144 -12.51 -9.26 -18.55
N HIS A 145 -11.78 -8.47 -19.35
CA HIS A 145 -11.71 -8.69 -20.80
C HIS A 145 -10.35 -8.32 -21.41
N TRP A 146 -9.26 -8.37 -20.65
CA TRP A 146 -7.93 -8.05 -21.18
C TRP A 146 -7.46 -9.09 -22.20
N LYS A 147 -7.14 -8.64 -23.42
CA LYS A 147 -6.66 -9.48 -24.53
C LYS A 147 -5.22 -9.20 -24.96
N GLY A 148 -4.59 -8.15 -24.42
CA GLY A 148 -3.21 -7.78 -24.76
C GLY A 148 -2.17 -8.59 -23.97
N ASN A 149 -0.90 -8.31 -24.22
CA ASN A 149 0.20 -8.92 -23.46
C ASN A 149 0.56 -8.11 -22.19
N THR A 150 1.43 -8.65 -21.32
CA THR A 150 1.86 -8.00 -20.08
C THR A 150 2.54 -6.65 -20.31
N ASP A 151 3.38 -6.52 -21.34
CA ASP A 151 4.10 -5.27 -21.64
C ASP A 151 3.11 -4.15 -22.07
N GLU A 152 2.12 -4.48 -22.89
CA GLU A 152 1.03 -3.57 -23.26
C GLU A 152 0.22 -3.13 -22.04
N MET A 153 -0.06 -4.06 -21.12
CA MET A 153 -0.74 -3.75 -19.87
C MET A 153 0.08 -2.80 -19.00
N TYR A 154 1.37 -3.07 -18.82
CA TYR A 154 2.25 -2.24 -18.00
C TYR A 154 2.41 -0.85 -18.60
N ASN A 155 2.54 -0.77 -19.93
CA ASN A 155 2.55 0.50 -20.66
C ASN A 155 1.25 1.30 -20.48
N ALA A 156 0.10 0.62 -20.51
CA ALA A 156 -1.18 1.24 -20.24
C ALA A 156 -1.26 1.74 -18.78
N LEU A 157 -0.83 0.94 -17.81
CA LEU A 157 -0.78 1.33 -16.40
C LEU A 157 0.12 2.55 -16.18
N CYS A 158 1.36 2.55 -16.71
CA CYS A 158 2.28 3.70 -16.67
C CYS A 158 1.64 5.02 -17.18
N ALA A 159 0.77 4.94 -18.18
CA ALA A 159 0.10 6.10 -18.76
C ALA A 159 -1.20 6.49 -18.05
N LYS A 160 -1.87 5.51 -17.41
CA LYS A 160 -3.24 5.64 -16.89
C LYS A 160 -3.34 5.68 -15.37
N THR A 161 -2.27 5.45 -14.62
CA THR A 161 -2.21 5.73 -13.17
C THR A 161 -2.45 7.22 -12.94
N LEU A 162 -3.44 7.53 -12.08
CA LEU A 162 -3.95 8.87 -11.83
C LEU A 162 -3.37 9.47 -10.55
N CYS A 163 -3.26 8.68 -9.48
CA CYS A 163 -2.67 9.08 -8.21
C CYS A 163 -2.33 7.85 -7.35
N SER A 164 -1.59 8.10 -6.27
CA SER A 164 -1.36 7.16 -5.18
C SER A 164 -1.68 7.82 -3.84
N ILE A 165 -2.23 7.05 -2.91
CA ILE A 165 -2.50 7.45 -1.54
C ILE A 165 -1.82 6.42 -0.63
N VAL A 166 -0.89 6.87 0.20
CA VAL A 166 -0.24 6.03 1.22
C VAL A 166 -0.90 6.35 2.55
N ILE A 167 -1.52 5.34 3.17
CA ILE A 167 -2.24 5.52 4.44
C ILE A 167 -1.75 4.51 5.48
N PRO A 168 -1.60 4.92 6.75
CA PRO A 168 -1.17 4.05 7.83
C PRO A 168 -2.30 3.08 8.23
N PHE A 169 -1.92 1.95 8.81
CA PHE A 169 -2.83 0.88 9.16
C PHE A 169 -3.91 1.29 10.18
N ASN A 170 -3.62 2.21 11.09
CA ASN A 170 -4.63 2.73 12.02
C ASN A 170 -5.82 3.40 11.29
N ILE A 171 -5.59 4.16 10.22
CA ILE A 171 -6.68 4.69 9.36
C ILE A 171 -7.42 3.55 8.64
N ILE A 172 -6.71 2.51 8.21
CA ILE A 172 -7.32 1.34 7.56
C ILE A 172 -8.25 0.61 8.53
N LEU A 173 -7.87 0.49 9.80
CA LEU A 173 -8.71 -0.13 10.83
C LEU A 173 -10.00 0.66 11.07
N GLU A 174 -9.94 1.99 11.11
CA GLU A 174 -11.14 2.83 11.21
C GLU A 174 -12.02 2.75 9.95
N LEU A 175 -11.42 2.62 8.77
CA LEU A 175 -12.17 2.39 7.53
C LEU A 175 -12.80 0.99 7.51
N TYR A 176 -12.14 -0.01 8.07
CA TYR A 176 -12.61 -1.38 8.11
C TYR A 176 -13.78 -1.55 9.09
N ASN A 177 -13.67 -0.93 10.27
CA ASN A 177 -14.67 -0.96 11.34
C ASN A 177 -15.23 0.45 11.60
N PRO A 178 -16.01 1.00 10.66
CA PRO A 178 -16.54 2.37 10.73
C PRO A 178 -17.34 2.62 12.02
N SER A 179 -17.03 3.69 12.75
CA SER A 179 -17.87 4.18 13.85
C SER A 179 -19.26 4.59 13.34
N LYS A 180 -20.28 4.59 14.21
CA LYS A 180 -21.64 5.05 13.86
C LYS A 180 -21.59 6.45 13.23
N GLY A 181 -21.97 6.56 11.95
CA GLY A 181 -21.97 7.82 11.20
C GLY A 181 -21.01 7.89 10.00
N THR A 182 -20.17 6.87 9.78
CA THR A 182 -19.19 6.85 8.67
C THR A 182 -19.63 6.00 7.47
N ASN A 183 -20.93 5.67 7.39
CA ASN A 183 -21.54 4.85 6.33
C ASN A 183 -21.37 5.43 4.92
N ASP A 184 -21.06 6.73 4.79
CA ASP A 184 -20.79 7.38 3.51
C ASP A 184 -19.38 7.11 2.98
N LEU A 185 -18.47 6.63 3.83
CA LEU A 185 -17.09 6.34 3.47
C LEU A 185 -16.92 4.90 2.95
N VAL A 186 -17.68 3.97 3.50
CA VAL A 186 -17.50 2.55 3.24
C VAL A 186 -18.85 1.83 3.06
N TYR A 187 -18.79 0.55 2.73
CA TYR A 187 -19.96 -0.32 2.66
C TYR A 187 -19.52 -1.74 3.00
N ARG A 188 -20.25 -2.41 3.89
CA ARG A 188 -19.95 -3.77 4.33
C ARG A 188 -20.60 -4.80 3.41
N TYR A 189 -19.83 -5.80 2.97
CA TYR A 189 -20.37 -7.01 2.35
C TYR A 189 -20.41 -8.11 3.39
N ASP A 190 -21.59 -8.30 3.98
CA ASP A 190 -21.89 -9.46 4.82
C ASP A 190 -22.55 -10.54 3.95
N ASN A 191 -22.20 -11.79 4.19
CA ASN A 191 -22.29 -12.86 3.21
C ASN A 191 -23.74 -13.31 2.94
N GLU A 192 -24.34 -12.88 1.81
CA GLU A 192 -25.50 -13.54 1.15
C GLU A 192 -25.33 -13.67 -0.39
N SER A 193 -24.16 -13.34 -0.96
CA SER A 193 -23.92 -13.43 -2.41
C SER A 193 -22.43 -13.58 -2.79
N LYS A 194 -22.16 -13.81 -4.09
CA LYS A 194 -20.91 -14.10 -4.84
C LYS A 194 -19.59 -13.36 -4.48
N TYR A 195 -19.50 -12.57 -3.42
CA TYR A 195 -18.35 -11.73 -3.10
C TYR A 195 -17.64 -12.17 -1.80
N ASP A 196 -16.34 -11.88 -1.70
CA ASP A 196 -15.59 -12.07 -0.46
C ASP A 196 -16.16 -11.15 0.64
N VAL A 197 -16.24 -11.68 1.87
CA VAL A 197 -16.63 -10.91 3.05
C VAL A 197 -15.60 -9.82 3.32
N GLY A 198 -16.07 -8.60 3.50
CA GLY A 198 -15.18 -7.47 3.69
C GLY A 198 -15.85 -6.11 3.68
N THR A 199 -15.05 -5.08 3.96
CA THR A 199 -15.48 -3.69 3.94
C THR A 199 -14.98 -2.99 2.68
N LYS A 200 -15.89 -2.58 1.79
CA LYS A 200 -15.56 -1.84 0.58
C LYS A 200 -15.41 -0.36 0.88
N VAL A 201 -14.21 0.16 0.70
CA VAL A 201 -13.95 1.60 0.70
C VAL A 201 -14.45 2.20 -0.61
N ARG A 202 -15.35 3.18 -0.52
CA ARG A 202 -15.99 3.76 -1.71
C ARG A 202 -14.98 4.56 -2.54
N SER A 203 -15.24 4.67 -3.84
CA SER A 203 -14.41 5.48 -4.73
C SER A 203 -14.45 6.97 -4.37
N GLY A 204 -15.58 7.47 -3.87
CA GLY A 204 -15.70 8.82 -3.31
C GLY A 204 -14.72 9.05 -2.15
N THR A 205 -14.57 8.06 -1.26
CA THR A 205 -13.64 8.10 -0.13
C THR A 205 -12.19 8.18 -0.58
N LEU A 206 -11.79 7.40 -1.59
CA LEU A 206 -10.46 7.52 -2.20
C LEU A 206 -10.20 8.95 -2.72
N VAL A 207 -11.18 9.54 -3.42
CA VAL A 207 -11.06 10.91 -3.93
C VAL A 207 -10.94 11.92 -2.78
N ARG A 208 -11.69 11.73 -1.69
CA ARG A 208 -11.66 12.61 -0.51
C ARG A 208 -10.38 12.44 0.30
N LEU A 209 -9.89 11.22 0.53
CA LEU A 209 -8.57 10.97 1.13
C LEU A 209 -7.46 11.64 0.33
N PHE A 210 -7.57 11.63 -1.00
CA PHE A 210 -6.63 12.34 -1.86
C PHE A 210 -6.77 13.87 -1.77
N LYS A 211 -7.98 14.44 -1.83
CA LYS A 211 -8.20 15.91 -1.91
C LYS A 211 -8.21 16.61 -0.55
N GLU A 212 -8.83 16.00 0.45
CA GLU A 212 -9.14 16.56 1.76
C GLU A 212 -8.90 15.56 2.91
N PRO A 213 -7.69 14.97 3.02
CA PRO A 213 -7.40 13.90 3.99
C PRO A 213 -7.77 14.24 5.43
N LYS A 214 -7.52 15.49 5.88
CA LYS A 214 -7.87 15.94 7.23
C LYS A 214 -9.38 15.84 7.53
N LYS A 215 -10.24 16.09 6.55
CA LYS A 215 -11.70 15.99 6.76
C LYS A 215 -12.13 14.54 6.90
N VAL A 216 -11.57 13.65 6.06
CA VAL A 216 -11.84 12.22 6.16
C VAL A 216 -11.35 11.65 7.49
N ILE A 217 -10.14 12.02 7.92
CA ILE A 217 -9.59 11.60 9.23
C ILE A 217 -10.52 12.03 10.37
N LYS A 218 -10.99 13.29 10.34
CA LYS A 218 -11.96 13.80 11.33
C LYS A 218 -13.28 13.02 11.31
N GLU A 219 -13.78 12.68 10.13
CA GLU A 219 -15.01 11.89 9.98
C GLU A 219 -14.85 10.47 10.52
N LEU A 220 -13.64 9.90 10.45
CA LEU A 220 -13.27 8.65 11.10
C LEU A 220 -13.06 8.79 12.62
N CYS A 221 -13.50 9.90 13.22
CA CYS A 221 -13.34 10.19 14.66
C CYS A 221 -11.89 10.23 15.16
N LEU A 222 -10.92 10.44 14.26
CA LEU A 222 -9.51 10.62 14.59
C LEU A 222 -9.12 12.10 14.62
N ASP A 223 -8.13 12.50 15.43
CA ASP A 223 -7.61 13.87 15.42
C ASP A 223 -6.70 14.09 14.19
N PRO A 224 -7.05 14.99 13.24
CA PRO A 224 -6.22 15.28 12.08
C PRO A 224 -4.85 15.89 12.40
N ASN A 225 -4.64 16.39 13.63
CA ASN A 225 -3.37 16.96 14.06
C ASN A 225 -2.33 15.91 14.44
N ASP A 226 -2.76 14.68 14.74
CA ASP A 226 -1.87 13.55 15.01
C ASP A 226 -1.23 12.99 13.73
N TYR A 227 -1.63 13.51 12.56
CA TYR A 227 -1.15 13.06 11.27
C TYR A 227 -0.31 14.12 10.57
N SER A 228 0.79 13.68 9.96
CA SER A 228 1.53 14.41 8.94
C SER A 228 0.95 14.07 7.57
N ILE A 229 0.69 15.09 6.75
CA ILE A 229 0.17 14.91 5.39
C ILE A 229 1.15 15.54 4.42
N THR A 230 1.81 14.69 3.62
CA THR A 230 2.76 15.10 2.60
C THR A 230 2.14 14.93 1.22
N ARG A 231 2.23 15.97 0.39
CA ARG A 231 1.83 15.93 -1.02
C ARG A 231 3.06 16.03 -1.89
N SER A 232 3.25 15.05 -2.77
CA SER A 232 4.37 14.99 -3.69
C SER A 232 3.91 14.57 -5.08
N ARG A 233 4.86 14.43 -6.01
CA ARG A 233 4.63 13.89 -7.34
C ARG A 233 5.73 12.91 -7.68
N VAL A 234 5.40 11.86 -8.40
CA VAL A 234 6.38 10.95 -8.97
C VAL A 234 7.37 11.72 -9.84
N PRO A 235 8.68 11.45 -9.76
CA PRO A 235 9.69 12.13 -10.58
C PRO A 235 9.43 11.94 -12.07
N ARG A 236 9.74 12.97 -12.87
CA ARG A 236 9.61 12.86 -14.32
C ARG A 236 10.68 11.93 -14.89
N GLY A 237 10.29 11.15 -15.90
CA GLY A 237 11.25 10.34 -16.67
C GLY A 237 11.69 9.04 -15.98
N MET A 238 10.97 8.61 -14.94
CA MET A 238 11.20 7.32 -14.29
C MET A 238 10.80 6.15 -15.19
N HIS A 239 11.65 5.13 -15.21
CA HIS A 239 11.38 3.82 -15.81
C HIS A 239 11.38 2.78 -14.71
N ILE A 240 10.43 1.85 -14.78
CA ILE A 240 10.33 0.73 -13.83
C ILE A 240 10.17 -0.53 -14.65
N ILE A 241 10.70 -1.64 -14.15
CA ILE A 241 10.58 -3.01 -14.68
C ILE A 241 11.50 -3.30 -15.86
N SER A 242 11.42 -2.57 -16.98
CA SER A 242 12.30 -2.83 -18.15
C SER A 242 12.43 -1.63 -19.08
N ASP A 243 13.47 -1.64 -19.93
CA ASP A 243 13.63 -0.66 -21.01
C ASP A 243 12.53 -0.75 -22.09
N ARG A 244 11.69 -1.80 -22.06
CA ARG A 244 10.51 -1.95 -22.94
C ARG A 244 9.26 -1.30 -22.36
N CYS A 245 9.24 -1.00 -21.05
CA CYS A 245 8.15 -0.29 -20.42
C CYS A 245 8.33 1.22 -20.62
N LYS A 246 7.28 1.90 -21.06
CA LYS A 246 7.26 3.35 -21.25
C LYS A 246 7.47 4.06 -19.91
N ARG A 247 8.06 5.26 -19.99
CA ARG A 247 8.21 6.17 -18.86
C ARG A 247 6.88 6.33 -18.14
N ILE A 248 6.94 6.26 -16.82
CA ILE A 248 5.77 6.53 -16.00
C ILE A 248 5.36 7.98 -16.17
N LYS A 249 4.07 8.18 -16.43
CA LYS A 249 3.48 9.51 -16.41
C LYS A 249 3.53 10.01 -14.97
N GLN A 250 4.05 11.22 -14.78
CA GLN A 250 4.04 11.86 -13.47
C GLN A 250 2.60 11.93 -12.93
N PHE A 251 2.38 11.38 -11.73
CA PHE A 251 1.13 11.46 -11.00
C PHE A 251 1.36 11.97 -9.56
N PRO A 252 0.36 12.62 -8.94
CA PRO A 252 0.43 13.07 -7.56
C PRO A 252 0.35 11.91 -6.56
N VAL A 253 1.05 12.07 -5.45
CA VAL A 253 1.06 11.15 -4.31
C VAL A 253 0.67 11.93 -3.06
N VAL A 254 -0.21 11.34 -2.24
CA VAL A 254 -0.54 11.84 -0.90
C VAL A 254 -0.10 10.79 0.09
N ARG A 255 0.82 11.14 0.98
CA ARG A 255 1.26 10.28 2.08
C ARG A 255 0.71 10.84 3.39
N ILE A 256 0.06 9.98 4.14
CA ILE A 256 -0.44 10.26 5.48
C ILE A 256 0.42 9.43 6.43
N ASP A 257 1.00 10.05 7.45
CA ASP A 257 1.82 9.39 8.46
C ASP A 257 1.26 9.72 9.84
N TYR A 258 1.10 8.71 10.70
CA TYR A 258 0.70 8.93 12.08
C TYR A 258 1.93 9.25 12.94
N LYS A 259 1.88 10.34 13.72
CA LYS A 259 3.04 10.85 14.47
C LYS A 259 3.34 10.01 15.72
N HIS A 260 2.33 9.36 16.28
CA HIS A 260 2.39 8.67 17.57
C HIS A 260 2.36 7.14 17.40
N HIS A 261 2.96 6.62 16.33
CA HIS A 261 2.88 5.20 15.93
C HIS A 261 3.15 4.24 17.07
N ASN A 262 4.30 4.36 17.76
CA ASN A 262 4.66 3.41 18.82
C ASN A 262 3.64 3.44 19.97
N GLN A 263 3.19 4.61 20.40
CA GLN A 263 2.18 4.76 21.46
C GLN A 263 0.85 4.11 21.07
N TRP A 264 0.43 4.27 19.82
CA TRP A 264 -0.76 3.60 19.31
C TRP A 264 -0.57 2.09 19.19
N SER A 265 0.58 1.62 18.69
CA SER A 265 0.88 0.19 18.58
C SER A 265 0.90 -0.48 19.95
N GLU A 266 1.54 0.10 20.96
CA GLU A 266 1.52 -0.41 22.34
C GLU A 266 0.09 -0.57 22.87
N ALA A 267 -0.75 0.45 22.69
CA ALA A 267 -2.15 0.40 23.11
C ALA A 267 -2.96 -0.62 22.31
N PHE A 268 -2.69 -0.72 21.00
CA PHE A 268 -3.31 -1.69 20.10
C PHE A 268 -2.98 -3.12 20.55
N VAL A 269 -1.70 -3.43 20.80
CA VAL A 269 -1.26 -4.76 21.24
C VAL A 269 -1.90 -5.15 22.57
N LYS A 270 -1.88 -4.26 23.57
CA LYS A 270 -2.56 -4.48 24.86
C LYS A 270 -4.05 -4.79 24.70
N THR A 271 -4.72 -4.09 23.78
CA THR A 271 -6.15 -4.31 23.53
C THR A 271 -6.40 -5.60 22.75
N TYR A 272 -5.56 -5.91 21.77
CA TYR A 272 -5.74 -7.01 20.82
C TYR A 272 -5.36 -8.37 21.40
N LEU A 273 -4.25 -8.45 22.15
CA LEU A 273 -3.83 -9.68 22.83
C LEU A 273 -4.49 -9.83 24.21
N GLY A 274 -5.13 -8.79 24.73
CA GLY A 274 -5.60 -8.70 26.13
C GLY A 274 -4.48 -8.26 27.07
N ASP A 275 -4.81 -8.02 28.35
CA ASP A 275 -3.82 -7.80 29.44
C ASP A 275 -3.06 -9.10 29.75
N VAL A 276 -2.42 -9.70 28.76
CA VAL A 276 -1.46 -10.78 28.95
C VAL A 276 -0.15 -10.09 29.33
N PRO A 277 0.31 -10.22 30.59
CA PRO A 277 1.58 -9.63 30.99
C PRO A 277 2.69 -10.25 30.15
N PHE A 278 3.43 -9.39 29.44
CA PHE A 278 4.73 -9.71 28.84
C PHE A 278 5.73 -10.13 29.91
#